data_AF-A0A0V1C218-F1
#
_entry.id   AF-A0A0V1C218-F1
#
_cell.length_a   1.000
_cell.length_b   1.000
_cell.length_c   1.000
_cell.angle_alpha   90.00
_cell.angle_beta   90.00
_cell.angle_gamma   90.00
#
_symmetry.space_group_name_H-M   'P 1'
#
loop_
_entity.id
_entity.type
_entity.pdbx_description
1 polymer ?
#
loop_
_entity_poly.entity_id
_entity_poly.type
_entity_poly.pdbx_seq_one_letter_code
_entity_poly.pdbx_strand_id
1 'polypeptide(L)'
;MTMIGRSFATVDEKFIKGELFLKFDETGCLANESTQLMRLDPDGVIVYFCDTTTLEIECIEILDILDSRHGKSAKIIKEMEKWKNHKAVLSLLNTNSSFEDCLLTIVTGDTFIDLRFHIFLASSSQSAQNWAEELFRRASNVLFRNGCVLDYLNVAYAKMRYCFGTNEIPTKDVLNLFALNKDDRKIVEKAMVDSGLLENINLTVMKMDDLSKERFFLFYTCLTCRREVDEVFSNICAEVKGNLTSQDEQVMSTLNDREFCAFLNRHQRDPRLNELLFPPFTLENARTLIEKYEIKKNLKSTRRLSFMGFLHFLLSEDSLPCNEDCLVVQEKQMNEPLAHYMINSSHNTYLTGKFFT
;
A
#
# COMPACT_ATOMS: atom_id res chain seq x y z
N MET A 1 13.21 -19.79 -11.38
CA MET A 1 12.60 -18.47 -11.65
C MET A 1 11.39 -18.37 -10.75
N THR A 2 11.58 -17.78 -9.57
CA THR A 2 10.57 -17.68 -8.52
C THR A 2 9.43 -16.84 -9.07
N MET A 3 8.21 -17.38 -9.08
CA MET A 3 7.02 -16.59 -9.39
C MET A 3 7.00 -15.42 -8.42
N ILE A 4 7.12 -14.21 -8.95
CA ILE A 4 6.89 -12.98 -8.20
C ILE A 4 5.38 -12.95 -7.98
N GLY A 5 4.92 -13.61 -6.90
CA GLY A 5 3.53 -13.47 -6.48
C GLY A 5 3.28 -12.03 -6.05
N ARG A 6 2.03 -11.56 -6.21
CA ARG A 6 1.53 -10.33 -5.57
C ARG A 6 1.67 -10.30 -4.05
N SER A 7 1.99 -11.43 -3.42
CA SER A 7 2.55 -11.45 -2.08
C SER A 7 3.74 -10.51 -2.06
N PHE A 8 3.61 -9.36 -1.38
CA PHE A 8 4.74 -8.61 -0.89
C PHE A 8 5.81 -9.61 -0.45
N ALA A 9 7.01 -9.52 -1.02
CA ALA A 9 8.12 -10.27 -0.43
C ALA A 9 8.11 -9.89 1.04
N THR A 10 7.98 -10.89 1.93
CA THR A 10 7.89 -10.66 3.37
C THR A 10 8.99 -9.70 3.77
N VAL A 11 8.63 -8.61 4.43
CA VAL A 11 9.61 -7.62 4.87
C VAL A 11 10.58 -8.33 5.81
N ASP A 12 11.88 -8.25 5.49
CA ASP A 12 12.91 -8.80 6.37
C ASP A 12 12.79 -8.16 7.75
N GLU A 13 12.80 -8.99 8.79
CA GLU A 13 12.57 -8.58 10.18
C GLU A 13 13.49 -7.43 10.61
N LYS A 14 14.69 -7.32 10.01
CA LYS A 14 15.61 -6.20 10.28
C LYS A 14 15.00 -4.83 9.93
N PHE A 15 14.22 -4.72 8.86
CA PHE A 15 13.59 -3.46 8.45
C PHE A 15 12.36 -3.14 9.28
N ILE A 16 11.65 -4.17 9.77
CA ILE A 16 10.53 -4.02 10.71
C ILE A 16 11.04 -3.55 12.08
N LYS A 17 12.11 -4.19 12.59
CA LYS A 17 12.79 -3.76 13.82
C LYS A 17 13.33 -2.34 13.71
N GLY A 18 13.85 -2.00 12.53
CA GLY A 18 14.32 -0.69 12.17
C GLY A 18 15.76 -0.42 12.61
N GLU A 19 16.27 0.72 12.16
CA GLU A 19 17.61 1.20 12.47
C GLU A 19 17.59 2.70 12.74
N LEU A 20 18.57 3.19 13.52
CA LEU A 20 18.74 4.61 13.80
C LEU A 20 19.52 5.29 12.66
N PHE A 21 19.00 6.44 12.25
CA PHE A 21 19.62 7.33 11.26
C PHE A 21 19.74 8.74 11.84
N LEU A 22 20.66 9.54 11.30
CA LEU A 22 20.56 10.99 11.41
C LEU A 22 19.87 11.52 10.15
N LYS A 23 18.93 12.46 10.29
CA LYS A 23 18.25 13.09 9.16
C LYS A 23 18.84 14.48 8.92
N PHE A 24 19.05 14.82 7.65
CA PHE A 24 19.39 16.18 7.25
C PHE A 24 18.17 16.89 6.68
N ASP A 25 18.04 18.17 7.02
CA ASP A 25 17.05 19.05 6.39
C ASP A 25 17.48 19.47 4.97
N GLU A 26 16.62 20.24 4.31
CA GLU A 26 16.84 20.73 2.95
C GLU A 26 18.07 21.66 2.83
N THR A 27 18.53 22.23 3.94
CA THR A 27 19.73 23.09 4.01
C THR A 27 21.00 22.29 4.27
N GLY A 28 20.89 20.98 4.53
CA GLY A 28 22.02 20.11 4.87
C GLY A 28 22.44 20.20 6.34
N CYS A 29 21.60 20.75 7.22
CA CYS A 29 21.81 20.73 8.66
C CYS A 29 21.17 19.50 9.30
N LEU A 30 21.70 19.05 10.44
CA LEU A 30 21.07 17.96 11.18
C LEU A 30 19.72 18.42 11.72
N ALA A 31 18.65 17.71 11.34
CA ALA A 31 17.32 17.95 11.87
C ALA A 31 17.31 17.59 13.36
N ASN A 32 17.06 18.58 14.23
CA ASN A 32 16.96 18.46 15.69
C ASN A 32 18.18 17.83 16.41
N GLU A 33 19.30 17.59 15.71
CA GLU A 33 20.46 16.80 16.18
C GLU A 33 20.09 15.44 16.81
N SER A 34 18.88 14.94 16.54
CA SER A 34 18.31 13.72 17.09
C SER A 34 18.45 12.57 16.10
N THR A 35 18.46 11.35 16.63
CA THR A 35 18.34 10.16 15.79
C THR A 35 16.89 9.93 15.40
N GLN A 36 16.69 9.40 14.20
CA GLN A 36 15.41 8.99 13.65
C GLN A 36 15.39 7.47 13.57
N LEU A 37 14.44 6.83 14.23
CA LEU A 37 14.26 5.37 14.15
C LEU A 37 13.42 5.04 12.92
N MET A 38 14.07 4.62 11.85
CA MET A 38 13.44 4.29 10.56
C MET A 38 13.00 2.83 10.52
N ARG A 39 11.78 2.58 10.05
CA ARG A 39 11.13 1.27 9.96
C ARG A 39 10.33 1.13 8.66
N LEU A 40 10.25 -0.09 8.16
CA LEU A 40 9.20 -0.51 7.24
C LEU A 40 8.06 -1.11 8.04
N ASP A 41 6.82 -0.83 7.65
CA ASP A 41 5.68 -1.56 8.21
C ASP A 41 5.74 -3.05 7.80
N PRO A 42 5.05 -3.96 8.52
CA PRO A 42 5.13 -5.40 8.25
C PRO A 42 4.69 -5.82 6.84
N ASP A 43 3.79 -5.08 6.19
CA ASP A 43 3.39 -5.34 4.80
C ASP A 43 4.33 -4.63 3.80
N GLY A 44 5.07 -3.62 4.25
CA GLY A 44 6.09 -2.89 3.51
C GLY A 44 5.49 -2.02 2.42
N VAL A 45 4.40 -1.32 2.76
CA VAL A 45 3.67 -0.35 1.95
C VAL A 45 4.03 1.10 2.32
N ILE A 46 4.59 1.33 3.51
CA ILE A 46 5.13 2.60 3.97
C ILE A 46 6.50 2.42 4.64
N VAL A 47 7.35 3.44 4.50
CA VAL A 47 8.52 3.64 5.38
C VAL A 47 8.22 4.81 6.30
N TYR A 48 8.45 4.63 7.60
CA TYR A 48 8.18 5.66 8.60
C TYR A 48 9.37 5.80 9.53
N PHE A 49 9.55 7.00 10.07
CA PHE A 49 10.66 7.30 10.96
C PHE A 49 10.20 8.25 12.06
N CYS A 50 10.64 7.92 13.28
CA CYS A 50 10.24 8.60 14.51
C CYS A 50 11.46 9.31 15.09
N ASP A 51 11.32 10.60 15.37
CA ASP A 51 12.33 11.38 16.06
C ASP A 51 12.43 10.89 17.50
N THR A 52 13.60 10.42 17.92
CA THR A 52 13.78 9.84 19.26
C THR A 52 13.64 10.85 20.40
N THR A 53 13.66 12.15 20.09
CA THR A 53 13.53 13.25 21.06
C THR A 53 12.12 13.84 21.05
N THR A 54 11.59 14.23 19.88
CA THR A 54 10.27 14.88 19.79
C THR A 54 9.12 13.88 19.74
N LEU A 55 9.41 12.61 19.41
CA LEU A 55 8.43 11.55 19.15
C LEU A 55 7.51 11.85 17.97
N GLU A 56 7.83 12.85 17.15
CA GLU A 56 7.14 13.12 15.90
C GLU A 56 7.45 12.02 14.89
N ILE A 57 6.41 11.60 14.15
CA ILE A 57 6.53 10.53 13.16
C ILE A 57 6.27 11.12 11.78
N GLU A 58 7.20 10.89 10.88
CA GLU A 58 7.05 11.14 9.46
C GLU A 58 6.94 9.81 8.70
N CYS A 59 6.23 9.82 7.59
CA CYS A 59 6.08 8.64 6.74
C CYS A 59 6.17 9.00 5.26
N ILE A 60 6.61 8.03 4.48
CA ILE A 60 6.69 8.07 3.02
C ILE A 60 6.00 6.79 2.52
N GLU A 61 5.03 6.95 1.61
CA GLU A 61 4.45 5.81 0.92
C GLU A 61 5.50 5.20 -0.02
N ILE A 62 5.59 3.88 -0.05
CA ILE A 62 6.54 3.21 -0.95
C ILE A 62 6.24 3.52 -2.42
N LEU A 63 4.96 3.75 -2.76
CA LEU A 63 4.52 4.12 -4.11
C LEU A 63 4.95 5.53 -4.53
N ASP A 64 5.24 6.42 -3.57
CA ASP A 64 5.71 7.78 -3.83
C ASP A 64 7.23 7.85 -4.05
N ILE A 65 7.95 6.76 -3.80
CA ILE A 65 9.40 6.68 -4.00
C ILE A 65 9.69 6.51 -5.49
N LEU A 66 10.41 7.49 -6.05
CA LEU A 66 10.86 7.48 -7.44
C LEU A 66 12.24 6.83 -7.57
N ASP A 67 13.08 7.00 -6.56
CA ASP A 67 14.45 6.50 -6.55
C ASP A 67 14.98 6.39 -5.11
N SER A 68 15.94 5.50 -4.87
CA SER A 68 16.65 5.41 -3.59
C SER A 68 18.14 5.21 -3.84
N ARG A 69 18.96 6.06 -3.22
CA ARG A 69 20.39 6.17 -3.51
C ARG A 69 21.19 6.03 -2.24
N HIS A 70 22.36 5.43 -2.36
CA HIS A 70 23.30 5.34 -1.25
C HIS A 70 24.72 5.72 -1.68
N GLY A 71 25.58 5.98 -0.70
CA GLY A 71 26.99 6.24 -0.91
C GLY A 71 27.23 7.42 -1.84
N LYS A 72 28.10 7.24 -2.84
CA LYS A 72 28.46 8.28 -3.82
C LYS A 72 27.29 8.78 -4.68
N SER A 73 26.22 8.01 -4.79
CA SER A 73 25.01 8.41 -5.54
C SER A 73 24.02 9.17 -4.66
N ALA A 74 24.19 9.14 -3.33
CA ALA A 74 23.35 9.91 -2.41
C ALA A 74 23.54 11.42 -2.64
N LYS A 75 22.51 12.20 -2.30
CA LYS A 75 22.56 13.65 -2.44
C LYS A 75 23.46 14.24 -1.35
N ILE A 76 24.48 14.97 -1.77
CA ILE A 76 25.37 15.70 -0.87
C ILE A 76 25.05 17.19 -0.96
N ILE A 77 24.79 17.81 0.17
CA ILE A 77 24.64 19.25 0.32
C ILE A 77 25.92 19.80 0.95
N LYS A 78 26.43 20.92 0.43
CA LYS A 78 27.73 21.48 0.83
C LYS A 78 27.84 21.70 2.35
N GLU A 79 26.75 22.09 2.98
CA GLU A 79 26.64 22.36 4.42
C GLU A 79 26.86 21.10 5.28
N MET A 80 26.60 19.91 4.75
CA MET A 80 26.82 18.63 5.45
C MET A 80 28.29 18.41 5.83
N GLU A 81 29.22 19.04 5.10
CA GLU A 81 30.66 18.95 5.35
C GLU A 81 31.02 19.39 6.79
N LYS A 82 30.26 20.36 7.33
CA LYS A 82 30.46 20.88 8.68
C LYS A 82 30.12 19.85 9.77
N TRP A 83 29.27 18.87 9.43
CA TRP A 83 28.76 17.89 10.37
C TRP A 83 29.60 16.61 10.43
N LYS A 84 30.54 16.39 9.50
CA LYS A 84 31.36 15.17 9.44
C LYS A 84 32.10 14.87 10.75
N ASN A 85 32.60 15.90 11.42
CA ASN A 85 33.31 15.79 12.70
C ASN A 85 32.41 16.08 13.92
N HIS A 86 31.10 16.20 13.71
CA HIS A 86 30.16 16.47 14.79
C HIS A 86 30.01 15.24 15.69
N LYS A 87 29.83 15.46 17.00
CA LYS A 87 29.73 14.38 17.99
C LYS A 87 28.63 13.37 17.65
N ALA A 88 27.46 13.84 17.22
CA ALA A 88 26.34 12.96 16.85
C ALA A 88 26.70 12.03 15.68
N VAL A 89 27.31 12.58 14.63
CA VAL A 89 27.76 11.83 13.44
C VAL A 89 28.82 10.79 13.83
N LEU A 90 29.84 11.21 14.58
CA LEU A 90 30.90 10.30 15.03
C LEU A 90 30.40 9.22 15.99
N SER A 91 29.33 9.49 16.74
CA SER A 91 28.73 8.50 17.64
C SER A 91 27.88 7.45 16.92
N LEU A 92 27.31 7.81 15.76
CA LEU A 92 26.51 6.89 14.95
C LEU A 92 27.37 6.04 14.01
N LEU A 93 28.41 6.64 13.42
CA LEU A 93 29.24 5.97 12.42
C LEU A 93 30.11 4.86 13.01
N ASN A 94 30.09 3.70 12.37
CA ASN A 94 31.07 2.66 12.61
C ASN A 94 32.46 3.10 12.10
N THR A 95 33.51 2.78 12.86
CA THR A 95 34.90 3.24 12.63
C THR A 95 35.48 2.93 11.25
N ASN A 96 34.88 1.99 10.52
CA ASN A 96 35.37 1.53 9.22
C ASN A 96 34.63 2.16 8.03
N SER A 97 33.66 3.04 8.25
CA SER A 97 32.87 3.65 7.17
C SER A 97 33.17 5.14 7.02
N SER A 98 33.26 5.61 5.78
CA SER A 98 33.31 7.04 5.49
C SER A 98 31.91 7.66 5.65
N PHE A 99 31.86 8.98 5.86
CA PHE A 99 30.59 9.71 5.98
C PHE A 99 29.74 9.56 4.71
N GLU A 100 30.35 9.74 3.55
CA GLU A 100 29.70 9.70 2.24
C GLU A 100 29.15 8.31 1.92
N ASP A 101 29.91 7.25 2.24
CA ASP A 101 29.49 5.88 1.97
C ASP A 101 28.29 5.44 2.82
N CYS A 102 28.02 6.15 3.93
CA CYS A 102 26.88 5.93 4.83
C CYS A 102 25.65 6.77 4.52
N LEU A 103 25.68 7.65 3.51
CA LEU A 103 24.52 8.44 3.15
C LEU A 103 23.48 7.60 2.42
N LEU A 104 22.21 7.82 2.78
CA LEU A 104 21.01 7.31 2.13
C LEU A 104 20.19 8.50 1.65
N THR A 105 19.67 8.47 0.44
CA THR A 105 18.75 9.47 -0.10
C THR A 105 17.53 8.80 -0.67
N ILE A 106 16.36 9.09 -0.10
CA ILE A 106 15.06 8.67 -0.63
C ILE A 106 14.52 9.82 -1.47
N VAL A 107 14.26 9.56 -2.75
CA VAL A 107 13.72 10.54 -3.69
C VAL A 107 12.23 10.28 -3.85
N THR A 108 11.41 11.27 -3.56
CA THR A 108 9.95 11.22 -3.70
C THR A 108 9.49 12.37 -4.58
N GLY A 109 8.31 12.29 -5.18
CA GLY A 109 7.78 13.39 -5.97
C GLY A 109 6.46 13.04 -6.62
N ASP A 110 5.59 14.05 -6.73
CA ASP A 110 4.31 13.89 -7.40
C ASP A 110 4.51 13.86 -8.93
N THR A 111 5.64 14.42 -9.39
CA THR A 111 6.10 14.39 -10.78
C THR A 111 7.63 14.18 -10.83
N PHE A 112 8.16 13.88 -12.01
CA PHE A 112 9.62 13.82 -12.23
C PHE A 112 10.33 15.18 -12.22
N ILE A 113 9.59 16.28 -12.02
CA ILE A 113 10.12 17.65 -12.01
C ILE A 113 10.19 18.17 -10.56
N ASP A 114 9.12 17.98 -9.80
CA ASP A 114 9.02 18.43 -8.42
C ASP A 114 9.47 17.32 -7.45
N LEU A 115 10.79 17.21 -7.30
CA LEU A 115 11.43 16.16 -6.50
C LEU A 115 11.73 16.64 -5.08
N ARG A 116 11.35 15.83 -4.11
CA ARG A 116 11.70 15.95 -2.69
C ARG A 116 12.78 14.93 -2.34
N PHE A 117 13.78 15.38 -1.59
CA PHE A 117 14.94 14.56 -1.22
C PHE A 117 15.00 14.41 0.30
N HIS A 118 14.84 13.19 0.79
CA HIS A 118 14.99 12.86 2.20
C HIS A 118 16.37 12.24 2.41
N ILE A 119 17.25 12.94 3.11
CA ILE A 119 18.66 12.55 3.24
C ILE A 119 18.93 12.08 4.67
N PHE A 120 19.51 10.90 4.77
CA PHE A 120 19.79 10.22 6.03
C PHE A 120 21.25 9.77 6.08
N LEU A 121 21.82 9.68 7.28
CA LEU A 121 23.10 9.04 7.56
C LEU A 121 22.83 7.75 8.32
N ALA A 122 23.30 6.63 7.78
CA ALA A 122 23.27 5.32 8.40
C ALA A 122 24.47 5.10 9.34
N SER A 123 24.41 4.05 10.15
CA SER A 123 25.54 3.61 10.99
C SER A 123 26.73 3.07 10.18
N SER A 124 26.47 2.56 8.98
CA SER A 124 27.45 1.93 8.11
C SER A 124 27.05 1.97 6.65
N SER A 125 28.03 1.82 5.76
CA SER A 125 27.76 1.79 4.31
C SER A 125 26.87 0.62 3.90
N GLN A 126 27.05 -0.54 4.54
CA GLN A 126 26.20 -1.71 4.29
C GLN A 126 24.74 -1.45 4.69
N SER A 127 24.49 -0.73 5.79
CA SER A 127 23.14 -0.34 6.17
C SER A 127 22.50 0.58 5.12
N ALA A 128 23.21 1.65 4.72
CA ALA A 128 22.71 2.57 3.70
C ALA A 128 22.38 1.85 2.38
N GLN A 129 23.24 0.92 1.95
CA GLN A 129 23.00 0.08 0.77
C GLN A 129 21.76 -0.80 0.95
N ASN A 130 21.66 -1.56 2.05
CA ASN A 130 20.55 -2.47 2.30
C ASN A 130 19.19 -1.74 2.27
N TRP A 131 19.12 -0.56 2.88
CA TRP A 131 17.90 0.25 2.89
C TRP A 131 17.60 0.83 1.51
N ALA A 132 18.59 1.36 0.80
CA ALA A 132 18.37 1.90 -0.54
C ALA A 132 17.85 0.83 -1.51
N GLU A 133 18.50 -0.34 -1.52
CA GLU A 133 18.11 -1.45 -2.38
C GLU A 133 16.72 -1.98 -2.04
N GLU A 134 16.38 -2.15 -0.75
CA GLU A 134 15.06 -2.64 -0.35
C GLU A 134 13.94 -1.66 -0.71
N LEU A 135 14.12 -0.37 -0.42
CA LEU A 135 13.14 0.66 -0.75
C LEU A 135 12.94 0.75 -2.27
N PHE A 136 14.03 0.77 -3.05
CA PHE A 136 13.96 0.84 -4.49
C PHE A 136 13.32 -0.41 -5.10
N ARG A 137 13.68 -1.61 -4.60
CA ARG A 137 13.10 -2.89 -5.05
C ARG A 137 11.59 -2.94 -4.85
N ARG A 138 11.08 -2.38 -3.75
CA ARG A 138 9.63 -2.31 -3.50
C ARG A 138 8.95 -1.26 -4.36
N ALA A 139 9.49 -0.05 -4.41
CA ALA A 139 8.94 1.05 -5.19
C ALA A 139 8.88 0.74 -6.69
N SER A 140 9.87 0.01 -7.21
CA SER A 140 9.95 -0.40 -8.62
C SER A 140 9.16 -1.67 -8.96
N ASN A 141 8.51 -2.32 -7.99
CA ASN A 141 7.72 -3.53 -8.25
C ASN A 141 6.48 -3.19 -9.08
N VAL A 142 6.44 -3.68 -10.32
CA VAL A 142 5.36 -3.37 -11.28
C VAL A 142 4.00 -3.89 -10.82
N LEU A 143 3.94 -5.06 -10.18
CA LEU A 143 2.68 -5.61 -9.68
C LEU A 143 2.14 -4.77 -8.53
N PHE A 144 3.01 -4.31 -7.63
CA PHE A 144 2.63 -3.41 -6.54
C PHE A 144 2.16 -2.04 -7.05
N ARG A 145 2.84 -1.48 -8.04
CA ARG A 145 2.41 -0.22 -8.70
C ARG A 145 1.07 -0.33 -9.43
N ASN A 146 0.67 -1.54 -9.79
CA ASN A 146 -0.62 -1.85 -10.43
C ASN A 146 -1.48 -2.71 -9.48
N GLY A 147 -1.44 -2.39 -8.19
CA GLY A 147 -2.17 -3.09 -7.14
C GLY A 147 -3.69 -2.94 -7.25
N CYS A 148 -4.39 -3.75 -6.47
CA CYS A 148 -5.83 -3.67 -6.29
C CYS A 148 -6.23 -2.61 -5.27
N VAL A 149 -7.54 -2.36 -5.11
CA VAL A 149 -8.03 -1.37 -4.15
C VAL A 149 -7.66 -1.75 -2.72
N LEU A 150 -7.61 -3.05 -2.39
CA LEU A 150 -7.18 -3.50 -1.06
C LEU A 150 -5.72 -3.13 -0.76
N ASP A 151 -4.85 -3.07 -1.76
CA ASP A 151 -3.45 -2.65 -1.55
C ASP A 151 -3.38 -1.18 -1.11
N TYR A 152 -4.15 -0.31 -1.77
CA TYR A 152 -4.26 1.11 -1.38
C TYR A 152 -4.95 1.28 -0.01
N LEU A 153 -5.96 0.46 0.30
CA LEU A 153 -6.54 0.44 1.64
C LEU A 153 -5.53 -0.01 2.70
N ASN A 154 -4.61 -0.92 2.36
CA ASN A 154 -3.55 -1.34 3.26
C ASN A 154 -2.56 -0.20 3.55
N VAL A 155 -2.26 0.66 2.56
CA VAL A 155 -1.48 1.90 2.79
C VAL A 155 -2.17 2.80 3.81
N ALA A 156 -3.48 3.05 3.64
CA ALA A 156 -4.26 3.87 4.56
C ALA A 156 -4.31 3.26 5.98
N TYR A 157 -4.48 1.94 6.08
CA TYR A 157 -4.38 1.20 7.34
C TYR A 157 -3.02 1.38 7.99
N ALA A 158 -1.93 1.18 7.24
CA ALA A 158 -0.57 1.29 7.75
C ALA A 158 -0.27 2.71 8.25
N LYS A 159 -0.71 3.74 7.52
CA LYS A 159 -0.62 5.14 7.98
C LYS A 159 -1.33 5.32 9.32
N MET A 160 -2.57 4.86 9.43
CA MET A 160 -3.34 4.93 10.67
C MET A 160 -2.74 4.12 11.82
N ARG A 161 -2.04 3.01 11.52
CA ARG A 161 -1.48 2.12 12.54
C ARG A 161 -0.11 2.55 13.06
N TYR A 162 0.71 3.18 12.20
CA TYR A 162 2.14 3.39 12.47
C TYR A 162 2.58 4.86 12.47
N CYS A 163 1.76 5.79 11.96
CA CYS A 163 2.11 7.21 11.90
C CYS A 163 1.61 8.01 13.11
N PHE A 164 1.09 7.32 14.14
CA PHE A 164 0.56 7.92 15.36
C PHE A 164 1.19 7.31 16.61
N GLY A 165 0.83 7.85 17.78
CA GLY A 165 1.34 7.41 19.08
C GLY A 165 1.27 5.89 19.28
N THR A 166 2.19 5.37 20.10
CA THR A 166 2.45 3.91 20.17
C THR A 166 1.27 3.08 20.70
N ASN A 167 0.41 3.66 21.54
CA ASN A 167 -0.68 2.95 22.21
C ASN A 167 -2.06 3.53 21.93
N GLU A 168 -2.12 4.82 21.61
CA GLU A 168 -3.35 5.57 21.39
C GLU A 168 -3.23 6.41 20.13
N ILE A 169 -4.31 6.44 19.36
CA ILE A 169 -4.43 7.25 18.16
C ILE A 169 -5.37 8.41 18.46
N PRO A 170 -4.91 9.66 18.39
CA PRO A 170 -5.80 10.81 18.54
C PRO A 170 -6.85 10.83 17.42
N THR A 171 -8.13 10.97 17.78
CA THR A 171 -9.26 11.02 16.83
C THR A 171 -9.05 12.14 15.81
N LYS A 172 -8.47 13.26 16.22
CA LYS A 172 -8.14 14.40 15.34
C LYS A 172 -7.23 13.99 14.18
N ASP A 173 -6.28 13.10 14.41
CA ASP A 173 -5.31 12.72 13.39
C ASP A 173 -5.93 11.74 12.37
N VAL A 174 -6.80 10.84 12.84
CA VAL A 174 -7.65 10.03 11.95
C VAL A 174 -8.54 10.93 11.08
N LEU A 175 -9.14 11.96 11.68
CA LEU A 175 -9.95 12.93 10.93
C LEU A 175 -9.12 13.67 9.87
N ASN A 176 -7.88 14.04 10.17
CA ASN A 176 -7.02 14.69 9.19
C ASN A 176 -6.59 13.75 8.05
N LEU A 177 -6.54 12.43 8.28
CA LEU A 177 -6.26 11.45 7.24
C LEU A 177 -7.44 11.25 6.28
N PHE A 178 -8.67 11.22 6.79
CA PHE A 178 -9.85 10.78 6.01
C PHE A 178 -10.84 11.89 5.66
N ALA A 179 -10.74 13.09 6.24
CA ALA A 179 -11.66 14.19 5.99
C ALA A 179 -10.97 15.41 5.38
N LEU A 180 -11.48 15.90 4.25
CA LEU A 180 -10.99 17.10 3.60
C LEU A 180 -11.67 18.37 4.13
N ASN A 181 -12.92 18.23 4.58
CA ASN A 181 -13.74 19.35 5.03
C ASN A 181 -14.52 19.01 6.33
N LYS A 182 -15.25 19.99 6.88
CA LYS A 182 -15.98 19.85 8.15
C LYS A 182 -17.14 18.84 8.08
N ASP A 183 -17.76 18.65 6.92
CA ASP A 183 -18.86 17.70 6.77
C ASP A 183 -18.34 16.27 6.64
N ASP A 184 -17.23 16.07 5.93
CA ASP A 184 -16.52 14.78 5.90
C ASP A 184 -16.14 14.33 7.32
N ARG A 185 -15.72 15.25 8.19
CA ARG A 185 -15.36 14.93 9.58
C ARG A 185 -16.50 14.25 10.34
N LYS A 186 -17.73 14.73 10.18
CA LYS A 186 -18.91 14.11 10.83
C LYS A 186 -19.17 12.69 10.28
N ILE A 187 -18.93 12.48 8.99
CA ILE A 187 -19.09 11.17 8.35
C ILE A 187 -18.02 10.21 8.88
N VAL A 188 -16.77 10.65 8.97
CA VAL A 188 -15.67 9.86 9.52
C VAL A 188 -15.92 9.52 10.99
N GLU A 189 -16.30 10.49 11.83
CA GLU A 189 -16.64 10.25 13.24
C GLU A 189 -17.74 9.20 13.39
N LYS A 190 -18.81 9.33 12.59
CA LYS A 190 -19.89 8.35 12.59
C LYS A 190 -19.40 6.97 12.15
N ALA A 191 -18.61 6.88 11.09
CA ALA A 191 -18.05 5.61 10.62
C ALA A 191 -17.10 4.95 11.62
N MET A 192 -16.32 5.74 12.38
CA MET A 192 -15.47 5.22 13.46
C MET A 192 -16.33 4.59 14.58
N VAL A 193 -17.45 5.21 14.93
CA VAL A 193 -18.38 4.66 15.93
C VAL A 193 -19.11 3.42 15.39
N ASP A 194 -19.67 3.48 14.19
CA ASP A 194 -20.43 2.40 13.57
C ASP A 194 -19.57 1.15 13.32
N SER A 195 -18.28 1.33 13.03
CA SER A 195 -17.32 0.22 12.90
C SER A 195 -16.84 -0.33 14.23
N GLY A 196 -17.04 0.39 15.35
CA GLY A 196 -16.54 0.03 16.66
C GLY A 196 -15.05 0.34 16.87
N LEU A 197 -14.46 1.21 16.04
CA LEU A 197 -13.13 1.78 16.29
C LEU A 197 -13.17 2.84 17.42
N LEU A 198 -14.33 3.43 17.67
CA LEU A 198 -14.56 4.40 18.72
C LEU A 198 -15.86 4.06 19.46
N GLU A 199 -15.86 4.02 20.79
CA GLU A 199 -17.09 3.70 21.52
C GLU A 199 -18.17 4.78 21.36
N ASN A 200 -17.75 6.05 21.33
CA ASN A 200 -18.64 7.19 21.11
C ASN A 200 -17.86 8.42 20.61
N ILE A 201 -18.57 9.34 19.95
CA ILE A 201 -18.00 10.55 19.33
C ILE A 201 -17.31 11.52 20.31
N ASN A 202 -17.57 11.44 21.61
CA ASN A 202 -16.96 12.34 22.59
C ASN A 202 -15.54 11.89 22.98
N LEU A 203 -15.11 10.70 22.56
CA LEU A 203 -13.77 10.20 22.83
C LEU A 203 -12.76 10.84 21.88
N THR A 204 -11.69 11.38 22.45
CA THR A 204 -10.61 12.06 21.72
C THR A 204 -9.48 11.12 21.31
N VAL A 205 -9.51 9.87 21.78
CA VAL A 205 -8.49 8.85 21.51
C VAL A 205 -9.13 7.50 21.19
N MET A 206 -8.49 6.77 20.27
CA MET A 206 -8.75 5.38 19.93
C MET A 206 -7.63 4.49 20.49
N LYS A 207 -7.97 3.30 20.99
CA LYS A 207 -6.97 2.31 21.40
C LYS A 207 -6.41 1.60 20.18
N MET A 208 -5.10 1.45 20.15
CA MET A 208 -4.41 0.79 19.05
C MET A 208 -4.82 -0.69 18.89
N ASP A 209 -5.15 -1.37 19.99
CA ASP A 209 -5.57 -2.78 19.98
C ASP A 209 -6.92 -3.00 19.26
N ASP A 210 -7.76 -1.97 19.19
CA ASP A 210 -9.03 -2.04 18.46
C ASP A 210 -8.82 -1.97 16.93
N LEU A 211 -7.65 -1.49 16.48
CA LEU A 211 -7.30 -1.30 15.07
C LEU A 211 -6.72 -2.59 14.43
N SER A 212 -7.60 -3.55 14.13
CA SER A 212 -7.28 -4.70 13.27
C SER A 212 -7.56 -4.39 11.79
N LYS A 213 -7.01 -5.19 10.86
CA LYS A 213 -7.31 -5.05 9.41
C LYS A 213 -8.80 -5.28 9.11
N GLU A 214 -9.44 -6.24 9.78
CA GLU A 214 -10.87 -6.51 9.64
C GLU A 214 -11.72 -5.35 10.15
N ARG A 215 -11.31 -4.76 11.28
CA ARG A 215 -11.98 -3.58 11.83
C ARG A 215 -11.83 -2.37 10.91
N PHE A 216 -10.64 -2.17 10.36
CA PHE A 216 -10.37 -1.11 9.39
C PHE A 216 -11.19 -1.29 8.09
N PHE A 217 -11.32 -2.52 7.60
CA PHE A 217 -12.18 -2.79 6.45
C PHE A 217 -13.66 -2.49 6.73
N LEU A 218 -14.14 -2.80 7.94
CA LEU A 218 -15.48 -2.40 8.37
C LEU A 218 -15.63 -0.87 8.46
N PHE A 219 -14.61 -0.17 8.95
CA PHE A 219 -14.57 1.29 8.91
C PHE A 219 -14.68 1.84 7.48
N TYR A 220 -13.93 1.27 6.53
CA TYR A 220 -14.04 1.62 5.12
C TYR A 220 -15.46 1.45 4.58
N THR A 221 -16.16 0.35 4.91
CA THR A 221 -17.52 0.13 4.40
C THR A 221 -18.55 1.06 5.04
N CYS A 222 -18.41 1.37 6.33
CA CYS A 222 -19.22 2.38 7.01
C CYS A 222 -18.98 3.79 6.43
N LEU A 223 -17.73 4.13 6.13
CA LEU A 223 -17.34 5.43 5.58
C LEU A 223 -17.88 5.64 4.16
N THR A 224 -17.72 4.64 3.30
CA THR A 224 -18.02 4.77 1.87
C THR A 224 -19.45 4.42 1.50
N CYS A 225 -20.14 3.60 2.29
CA CYS A 225 -21.53 3.21 2.06
C CYS A 225 -21.81 2.86 0.58
N ARG A 226 -21.07 1.89 0.00
CA ARG A 226 -21.04 1.51 -1.43
C ARG A 226 -22.40 1.02 -1.99
N ARG A 227 -23.40 1.91 -2.09
CA ARG A 227 -24.78 1.59 -2.51
C ARG A 227 -24.85 1.03 -3.92
N GLU A 228 -23.99 1.50 -4.82
CA GLU A 228 -23.92 1.03 -6.19
C GLU A 228 -23.49 -0.45 -6.25
N VAL A 229 -22.62 -0.89 -5.34
CA VAL A 229 -22.23 -2.30 -5.25
C VAL A 229 -23.36 -3.13 -4.63
N ASP A 230 -24.10 -2.58 -3.67
CA ASP A 230 -25.24 -3.24 -3.04
C ASP A 230 -26.37 -3.49 -4.04
N GLU A 231 -26.66 -2.53 -4.91
CA GLU A 231 -27.60 -2.68 -6.02
C GLU A 231 -27.15 -3.77 -7.00
N VAL A 232 -25.86 -3.77 -7.40
CA VAL A 232 -25.30 -4.83 -8.27
C VAL A 232 -25.41 -6.21 -7.62
N PHE A 233 -25.03 -6.32 -6.35
CA PHE A 233 -25.10 -7.58 -5.60
C PHE A 233 -26.54 -8.09 -5.50
N SER A 234 -27.49 -7.19 -5.22
CA SER A 234 -28.92 -7.50 -5.17
C SER A 234 -29.45 -7.98 -6.53
N ASN A 235 -29.04 -7.34 -7.63
CA ASN A 235 -29.42 -7.72 -8.98
C ASN A 235 -28.87 -9.11 -9.36
N ILE A 236 -27.61 -9.40 -9.02
CA ILE A 236 -27.00 -10.73 -9.23
C ILE A 236 -27.75 -11.78 -8.41
N CYS A 237 -28.03 -11.48 -7.14
CA CYS A 237 -28.82 -12.38 -6.29
C CYS A 237 -30.19 -12.66 -6.91
N ALA A 238 -30.87 -11.66 -7.46
CA ALA A 238 -32.18 -11.83 -8.10
C ALA A 238 -32.09 -12.63 -9.42
N GLU A 239 -31.09 -12.34 -10.25
CA GLU A 239 -30.90 -12.96 -11.56
C GLU A 239 -30.62 -14.47 -11.45
N VAL A 240 -29.75 -14.87 -10.52
CA VAL A 240 -29.39 -16.28 -10.37
C VAL A 240 -30.49 -17.08 -9.64
N LYS A 241 -31.35 -16.41 -8.86
CA LYS A 241 -32.45 -17.03 -8.08
C LYS A 241 -33.75 -17.23 -8.85
N GLY A 242 -33.77 -17.11 -10.18
CA GLY A 242 -34.96 -17.35 -11.00
C GLY A 242 -35.67 -18.67 -10.60
N ASN A 243 -36.78 -18.56 -9.84
CA ASN A 243 -37.70 -19.60 -9.35
C ASN A 243 -37.56 -20.15 -7.91
N LEU A 244 -37.54 -19.32 -6.84
CA LEU A 244 -37.81 -19.80 -5.48
C LEU A 244 -38.84 -18.94 -4.71
N THR A 245 -39.72 -19.61 -3.95
CA THR A 245 -40.85 -19.04 -3.20
C THR A 245 -40.43 -18.36 -1.89
N SER A 246 -41.26 -17.43 -1.47
CA SER A 246 -41.09 -16.36 -0.46
C SER A 246 -40.78 -16.75 1.01
N GLN A 247 -40.28 -17.95 1.32
CA GLN A 247 -40.07 -18.37 2.71
C GLN A 247 -38.62 -18.23 3.24
N ASP A 248 -37.67 -17.83 2.42
CA ASP A 248 -36.25 -17.74 2.79
C ASP A 248 -35.70 -16.29 2.75
N GLU A 249 -36.35 -15.35 3.44
CA GLU A 249 -35.88 -13.94 3.52
C GLU A 249 -34.43 -13.81 4.02
N GLN A 250 -33.95 -14.73 4.86
CA GLN A 250 -32.57 -14.72 5.35
C GLN A 250 -31.55 -15.27 4.32
N VAL A 251 -32.00 -16.00 3.30
CA VAL A 251 -31.20 -16.50 2.16
C VAL A 251 -31.12 -15.44 1.05
N MET A 252 -31.90 -14.36 1.13
CA MET A 252 -31.96 -13.31 0.10
C MET A 252 -30.67 -12.48 -0.01
N SER A 253 -29.83 -12.42 1.02
CA SER A 253 -28.67 -11.50 1.11
C SER A 253 -27.30 -12.15 0.93
N THR A 254 -27.24 -13.38 0.41
CA THR A 254 -25.98 -14.11 0.19
C THR A 254 -26.02 -14.93 -1.10
N LEU A 255 -24.86 -15.15 -1.71
CA LEU A 255 -24.64 -16.02 -2.87
C LEU A 255 -24.03 -17.36 -2.42
N ASN A 256 -24.52 -18.49 -2.90
CA ASN A 256 -23.84 -19.78 -2.73
C ASN A 256 -22.71 -19.99 -3.78
N ASP A 257 -21.91 -21.04 -3.62
CA ASP A 257 -20.79 -21.36 -4.52
C ASP A 257 -21.19 -21.48 -6.01
N ARG A 258 -22.36 -22.03 -6.32
CA ARG A 258 -22.87 -22.12 -7.70
C ARG A 258 -23.25 -20.76 -8.24
N GLU A 259 -23.94 -19.96 -7.44
CA GLU A 259 -24.38 -18.62 -7.83
C GLU A 259 -23.19 -17.70 -8.07
N PHE A 260 -22.19 -17.76 -7.19
CA PHE A 260 -20.95 -17.00 -7.36
C PHE A 260 -20.13 -17.48 -8.56
N CYS A 261 -20.05 -18.79 -8.81
CA CYS A 261 -19.40 -19.33 -10.01
C CYS A 261 -20.07 -18.86 -11.31
N ALA A 262 -21.41 -18.81 -11.33
CA ALA A 262 -22.16 -18.28 -12.46
C ALA A 262 -21.85 -16.79 -12.68
N PHE A 263 -21.78 -16.00 -11.60
CA PHE A 263 -21.39 -14.59 -11.67
C PHE A 263 -19.99 -14.41 -12.27
N LEU A 264 -19.00 -15.16 -11.80
CA LEU A 264 -17.61 -15.08 -12.29
C LEU A 264 -17.53 -15.33 -13.81
N ASN A 265 -18.17 -16.40 -14.28
CA ASN A 265 -18.11 -16.76 -15.69
C ASN A 265 -18.94 -15.85 -16.59
N ARG A 266 -20.00 -15.23 -16.08
CA ARG A 266 -20.93 -14.42 -16.89
C ARG A 266 -20.57 -12.93 -16.91
N HIS A 267 -20.12 -12.39 -15.78
CA HIS A 267 -19.91 -10.95 -15.62
C HIS A 267 -18.44 -10.56 -15.48
N GLN A 268 -17.56 -11.45 -15.01
CA GLN A 268 -16.14 -11.14 -14.80
C GLN A 268 -15.24 -11.67 -15.92
N ARG A 269 -15.64 -12.75 -16.59
CA ARG A 269 -14.86 -13.35 -17.68
C ARG A 269 -15.08 -12.61 -19.00
N ASP A 270 -14.00 -12.20 -19.67
CA ASP A 270 -14.08 -11.68 -21.04
C ASP A 270 -14.49 -12.80 -22.03
N PRO A 271 -15.63 -12.69 -22.72
CA PRO A 271 -16.13 -13.72 -23.62
C PRO A 271 -15.25 -13.99 -24.85
N ARG A 272 -14.29 -13.11 -25.15
CA ARG A 272 -13.37 -13.25 -26.29
C ARG A 272 -12.18 -14.18 -25.98
N LEU A 273 -11.91 -14.46 -24.70
CA LEU A 273 -10.79 -15.29 -24.29
C LEU A 273 -11.01 -16.75 -24.67
N ASN A 274 -9.99 -17.37 -25.26
CA ASN A 274 -10.00 -18.79 -25.62
C ASN A 274 -10.19 -19.68 -24.39
N GLU A 275 -11.17 -20.58 -24.41
CA GLU A 275 -11.52 -21.43 -23.27
C GLU A 275 -10.48 -22.49 -22.92
N LEU A 276 -9.62 -22.90 -23.86
CA LEU A 276 -8.56 -23.86 -23.59
C LEU A 276 -7.36 -23.19 -22.88
N LEU A 277 -7.00 -21.98 -23.31
CA LEU A 277 -5.92 -21.21 -22.71
C LEU A 277 -6.35 -20.53 -21.40
N PHE A 278 -7.62 -20.10 -21.32
CA PHE A 278 -8.21 -19.42 -20.18
C PHE A 278 -9.49 -20.16 -19.78
N PRO A 279 -9.39 -21.28 -19.05
CA PRO A 279 -10.54 -22.08 -18.67
C PRO A 279 -11.54 -21.26 -17.85
N PRO A 280 -12.86 -21.52 -18.01
CA PRO A 280 -13.87 -20.90 -17.16
C PRO A 280 -13.65 -21.28 -15.69
N PHE A 281 -14.11 -20.41 -14.79
CA PHE A 281 -14.08 -20.67 -13.36
C PHE A 281 -14.91 -21.92 -13.03
N THR A 282 -14.33 -22.81 -12.23
CA THR A 282 -15.01 -24.00 -11.72
C THR A 282 -15.67 -23.69 -10.37
N LEU A 283 -16.56 -24.59 -9.92
CA LEU A 283 -17.12 -24.51 -8.56
C LEU A 283 -16.04 -24.54 -7.48
N GLU A 284 -14.92 -25.23 -7.72
CA GLU A 284 -13.83 -25.26 -6.76
C GLU A 284 -13.12 -23.90 -6.68
N ASN A 285 -12.91 -23.23 -7.81
CA ASN A 285 -12.39 -21.86 -7.82
C ASN A 285 -13.29 -20.92 -7.03
N ALA A 286 -14.61 -20.99 -7.24
CA ALA A 286 -15.58 -20.18 -6.51
C ALA A 286 -15.52 -20.45 -5.00
N ARG A 287 -15.39 -21.71 -4.56
CA ARG A 287 -15.24 -22.06 -3.14
C ARG A 287 -13.96 -21.51 -2.53
N THR A 288 -12.83 -21.61 -3.25
CA THR A 288 -11.55 -21.05 -2.79
C THR A 288 -11.66 -19.55 -2.59
N LEU A 289 -12.30 -18.83 -3.52
CA LEU A 289 -12.52 -17.39 -3.42
C LEU A 289 -13.47 -17.03 -2.27
N ILE A 290 -14.53 -17.81 -2.04
CA ILE A 290 -15.42 -17.62 -0.88
C ILE A 290 -14.64 -17.80 0.43
N GLU A 291 -13.85 -18.87 0.54
CA GLU A 291 -13.02 -19.13 1.73
C GLU A 291 -12.02 -17.99 1.96
N LYS A 292 -11.45 -17.43 0.89
CA LYS A 292 -10.49 -16.33 0.94
C LYS A 292 -11.14 -15.01 1.39
N TYR A 293 -12.26 -14.62 0.78
CA TYR A 293 -12.79 -13.25 0.90
C TYR A 293 -13.96 -13.08 1.87
N GLU A 294 -14.72 -14.13 2.19
CA GLU A 294 -15.76 -14.02 3.20
C GLU A 294 -15.15 -13.75 4.58
N ILE A 295 -15.84 -12.99 5.42
CA ILE A 295 -15.35 -12.63 6.77
C ILE A 295 -16.00 -13.52 7.82
N LYS A 296 -17.28 -13.85 7.64
CA LYS A 296 -18.08 -14.59 8.61
C LYS A 296 -17.81 -16.10 8.51
N LYS A 297 -17.20 -16.67 9.55
CA LYS A 297 -16.83 -18.10 9.62
C LYS A 297 -18.00 -19.06 9.36
N ASN A 298 -19.20 -18.72 9.81
CA ASN A 298 -20.41 -19.52 9.58
C ASN A 298 -20.88 -19.51 8.11
N LEU A 299 -20.59 -18.43 7.36
CA LEU A 299 -20.88 -18.36 5.93
C LEU A 299 -19.81 -19.10 5.11
N LYS A 300 -18.54 -19.03 5.53
CA LYS A 300 -17.46 -19.86 4.96
C LYS A 300 -17.78 -21.35 5.01
N SER A 301 -18.15 -21.84 6.21
CA SER A 301 -18.46 -23.27 6.40
C SER A 301 -19.66 -23.75 5.59
N THR A 302 -20.59 -22.84 5.26
CA THR A 302 -21.75 -23.12 4.42
C THR A 302 -21.55 -22.74 2.95
N ARG A 303 -20.34 -22.32 2.56
CA ARG A 303 -19.95 -21.90 1.19
C ARG A 303 -20.86 -20.81 0.64
N ARG A 304 -21.14 -19.82 1.48
CA ARG A 304 -21.93 -18.65 1.12
C ARG A 304 -21.10 -17.38 1.21
N LEU A 305 -21.32 -16.47 0.27
CA LEU A 305 -20.70 -15.16 0.18
C LEU A 305 -21.74 -14.10 0.53
N SER A 306 -21.43 -13.30 1.53
CA SER A 306 -22.20 -12.10 1.90
C SER A 306 -21.85 -10.91 0.99
N PHE A 307 -22.65 -9.84 1.08
CA PHE A 307 -22.29 -8.56 0.46
C PHE A 307 -20.88 -8.10 0.85
N MET A 308 -20.50 -8.25 2.13
CA MET A 308 -19.16 -7.86 2.60
C MET A 308 -18.06 -8.70 1.94
N GLY A 309 -18.25 -10.02 1.84
CA GLY A 309 -17.32 -10.90 1.13
C GLY A 309 -17.25 -10.61 -0.36
N PHE A 310 -18.40 -10.27 -0.98
CA PHE A 310 -18.48 -9.88 -2.38
C PHE A 310 -17.76 -8.55 -2.66
N LEU A 311 -17.99 -7.54 -1.83
CA LEU A 311 -17.26 -6.27 -1.90
C LEU A 311 -15.76 -6.50 -1.70
N HIS A 312 -15.38 -7.32 -0.72
CA HIS A 312 -13.98 -7.66 -0.47
C HIS A 312 -13.33 -8.30 -1.71
N PHE A 313 -14.02 -9.25 -2.37
CA PHE A 313 -13.59 -9.83 -3.65
C PHE A 313 -13.47 -8.78 -4.76
N LEU A 314 -14.45 -7.89 -4.95
CA LEU A 314 -14.39 -6.88 -6.01
C LEU A 314 -13.23 -5.89 -5.86
N LEU A 315 -12.80 -5.64 -4.62
CA LEU A 315 -11.69 -4.74 -4.33
C LEU A 315 -10.31 -5.42 -4.43
N SER A 316 -10.30 -6.75 -4.57
CA SER A 316 -9.11 -7.57 -4.44
C SER A 316 -8.34 -7.76 -5.75
N GLU A 317 -7.21 -8.44 -5.62
CA GLU A 317 -6.32 -8.78 -6.71
C GLU A 317 -6.93 -9.77 -7.72
N ASP A 318 -7.90 -10.58 -7.27
CA ASP A 318 -8.64 -11.55 -8.10
C ASP A 318 -9.71 -10.86 -8.99
N SER A 319 -9.95 -9.55 -8.80
CA SER A 319 -10.88 -8.74 -9.60
C SER A 319 -10.19 -7.64 -10.43
N LEU A 320 -8.88 -7.76 -10.66
CA LEU A 320 -8.14 -6.76 -11.43
C LEU A 320 -8.52 -6.80 -12.93
N PRO A 321 -8.55 -5.63 -13.60
CA PRO A 321 -9.06 -5.52 -14.98
C PRO A 321 -8.13 -6.15 -16.01
N CYS A 322 -6.86 -6.38 -15.66
CA CYS A 322 -5.86 -6.96 -16.53
C CYS A 322 -5.08 -8.06 -15.79
N ASN A 323 -4.71 -9.10 -16.52
CA ASN A 323 -3.85 -10.16 -15.98
C ASN A 323 -2.44 -9.59 -15.71
N GLU A 324 -1.83 -10.02 -14.61
CA GLU A 324 -0.45 -9.70 -14.23
C GLU A 324 0.55 -10.00 -15.36
N ASP A 325 0.29 -11.04 -16.16
CA ASP A 325 1.12 -11.41 -17.32
C ASP A 325 1.25 -10.29 -18.37
N CYS A 326 0.33 -9.33 -18.38
CA CYS A 326 0.38 -8.16 -19.25
C CYS A 326 1.28 -7.04 -18.70
N LEU A 327 1.63 -7.09 -17.41
CA LEU A 327 2.45 -6.10 -16.73
C LEU A 327 3.93 -6.50 -16.69
N VAL A 328 4.23 -7.79 -16.83
CA VAL A 328 5.59 -8.33 -16.77
C VAL A 328 6.17 -8.50 -18.17
N VAL A 329 7.48 -8.29 -18.30
CA VAL A 329 8.19 -8.48 -19.57
C VAL A 329 8.09 -9.94 -20.01
N GLN A 330 7.53 -10.16 -21.20
CA GLN A 330 7.46 -11.48 -21.80
C GLN A 330 8.72 -11.74 -22.63
N GLU A 331 9.76 -12.35 -22.02
CA GLU A 331 11.06 -12.59 -22.66
C GLU A 331 10.99 -13.24 -24.05
N LYS A 332 10.00 -14.12 -24.26
CA LYS A 332 9.77 -14.78 -25.55
C LYS A 332 9.49 -13.80 -26.70
N GLN A 333 8.92 -12.64 -26.39
CA GLN A 333 8.59 -11.58 -27.36
C GLN A 333 9.75 -10.62 -27.61
N MET A 334 10.88 -10.75 -26.90
CA MET A 334 12.02 -9.81 -26.96
C MET A 334 13.13 -10.24 -27.95
N ASN A 335 12.85 -11.18 -28.86
CA ASN A 335 13.83 -11.74 -29.81
C ASN A 335 13.63 -11.30 -31.28
N GLU A 336 12.60 -10.49 -31.56
CA GLU A 336 12.39 -9.89 -32.89
C GLU A 336 13.40 -8.76 -33.18
N PRO A 337 13.59 -8.35 -34.45
CA PRO A 337 14.41 -7.19 -34.81
C PRO A 337 13.93 -5.87 -34.15
N LEU A 338 14.85 -4.95 -33.86
CA LEU A 338 14.55 -3.70 -33.12
C LEU A 338 13.45 -2.85 -33.77
N ALA A 339 13.34 -2.87 -35.10
CA ALA A 339 12.32 -2.12 -35.85
C ALA A 339 10.87 -2.61 -35.60
N HIS A 340 10.69 -3.77 -34.95
CA HIS A 340 9.37 -4.32 -34.63
C HIS A 340 8.81 -3.80 -33.29
N TYR A 341 9.61 -3.07 -32.51
CA TYR A 341 9.20 -2.56 -31.20
C TYR A 341 8.92 -1.07 -31.22
N MET A 342 7.88 -0.68 -30.48
CA MET A 342 7.70 0.71 -30.08
C MET A 342 8.63 1.00 -28.91
N ILE A 343 9.50 2.00 -29.06
CA ILE A 343 10.51 2.36 -28.06
C ILE A 343 10.12 3.68 -27.41
N ASN A 344 9.92 3.65 -26.09
CA ASN A 344 9.70 4.87 -25.32
C ASN A 344 10.91 5.81 -25.45
N SER A 345 10.69 7.00 -26.00
CA SER A 345 11.74 7.93 -26.43
C SER A 345 11.50 9.30 -25.81
N SER A 346 12.51 9.87 -25.17
CA SER A 346 12.49 11.21 -24.60
C SER A 346 13.23 12.19 -25.50
N HIS A 347 12.65 13.37 -25.73
CA HIS A 347 13.24 14.44 -26.51
C HIS A 347 13.68 15.57 -25.58
N ASN A 348 14.94 16.01 -25.68
CA ASN A 348 15.53 17.04 -24.82
C ASN A 348 15.42 16.76 -23.31
N THR A 349 15.75 15.53 -22.90
CA THR A 349 15.68 15.03 -21.52
C THR A 349 16.40 15.90 -20.48
N TYR A 350 17.35 16.74 -20.90
CA TYR A 350 18.06 17.66 -20.00
C TYR A 350 17.25 18.89 -19.57
N LEU A 351 16.13 19.20 -20.26
CA LEU A 351 15.29 20.35 -19.94
C LEU A 351 14.28 20.00 -18.85
N THR A 352 14.26 20.82 -17.80
CA THR A 352 13.30 20.73 -16.68
C THR A 352 12.22 21.82 -16.74
N GLY A 353 12.21 22.64 -17.79
CA GLY A 353 11.34 23.80 -17.95
C GLY A 353 11.19 24.24 -19.41
N LYS A 354 10.87 25.52 -19.63
CA LYS A 354 10.65 26.08 -20.98
C LYS A 354 11.94 26.08 -21.81
N PHE A 355 11.78 25.95 -23.13
CA PHE A 355 12.88 25.90 -24.09
C PHE A 355 13.65 27.22 -24.25
N PHE A 356 12.94 28.34 -24.09
CA PHE A 356 13.50 29.69 -24.18
C PHE A 356 13.09 30.43 -22.91
N THR A 357 14.07 30.80 -22.10
CA THR A 357 13.96 31.68 -20.94
C THR A 357 15.19 32.57 -20.87
#